data_AF-A0A3N5EIB8-F1
#
_entry.id   AF-A0A3N5EIB8-F1
#
_cell.length_a   1.000
_cell.length_b   1.000
_cell.length_c   1.000
_cell.angle_alpha   90.00
_cell.angle_beta   90.00
_cell.angle_gamma   90.00
#
_symmetry.space_group_name_H-M   'P 1'
#
loop_
_entity.id
_entity.type
_entity.pdbx_description
1 polymer ?
#
loop_
_entity_poly.entity_id
_entity_poly.type
_entity_poly.pdbx_seq_one_letter_code
_entity_poly.pdbx_strand_id
1 'polypeptide(L)'
;IASEMALRGIPVVYYDFENGRQKIYQRTLSRLGRIEASALRNRELSRDERGRYDEACTSIRRMLTTFRVVNDRKLTPELMRRHIDFIRHETAKDYTVVVIDSLHKLPFKDLSERRTGIDAWLRQLEAIRDELQVSFLIISELGRGGDGTYREEPHLGIFKGSGDIEYSADNAMVLYPEGDPGKSSGDVHRKNSLWLVASREHSPGHIASYTLDYPYWGFSETA
;
A
#
# COMPACT_ATOMS: atom_id res chain seq x y z
N ILE A 1 -3.22 -0.29 6.49
CA ILE A 1 -3.96 -1.44 5.90
C ILE A 1 -3.15 -2.73 5.96
N ALA A 2 -2.07 -2.90 5.17
CA ALA A 2 -1.34 -4.17 5.08
C ALA A 2 -0.83 -4.72 6.44
N SER A 3 -0.18 -3.88 7.25
CA SER A 3 0.27 -4.30 8.59
C SER A 3 -0.89 -4.64 9.54
N GLU A 4 -2.02 -3.95 9.40
CA GLU A 4 -3.21 -4.15 10.23
C GLU A 4 -3.86 -5.50 9.92
N MET A 5 -3.98 -5.85 8.63
CA MET A 5 -4.42 -7.18 8.19
C MET A 5 -3.52 -8.28 8.77
N ALA A 6 -2.19 -8.10 8.66
CA ALA A 6 -1.24 -9.08 9.19
C ALA A 6 -1.31 -9.23 10.71
N LEU A 7 -1.48 -8.14 11.46
CA LEU A 7 -1.66 -8.18 12.91
C LEU A 7 -2.93 -8.94 13.33
N ARG A 8 -3.96 -8.96 12.48
CA ARG A 8 -5.18 -9.75 12.66
C ARG A 8 -5.06 -11.21 12.20
N GLY A 9 -3.86 -11.63 11.77
CA GLY A 9 -3.59 -13.00 11.37
C GLY A 9 -3.88 -13.30 9.89
N ILE A 10 -4.16 -12.29 9.07
CA ILE A 10 -4.33 -12.46 7.62
C ILE A 10 -2.94 -12.52 6.97
N PRO A 11 -2.61 -13.55 6.19
CA PRO A 11 -1.36 -13.59 5.43
C PRO A 11 -1.29 -12.48 4.39
N VAL A 12 -0.18 -11.75 4.40
CA VAL A 12 0.07 -10.62 3.50
C VAL A 12 1.46 -10.74 2.89
N VAL A 13 1.52 -10.74 1.56
CA VAL A 13 2.76 -10.58 0.79
C VAL A 13 2.79 -9.14 0.25
N TYR A 14 3.77 -8.36 0.69
CA TYR A 14 3.96 -6.96 0.33
C TYR A 14 5.15 -6.80 -0.62
N TYR A 15 4.87 -6.45 -1.87
CA TYR A 15 5.89 -6.17 -2.87
C TYR A 15 6.23 -4.68 -2.87
N ASP A 16 7.49 -4.34 -2.57
CA ASP A 16 8.02 -2.97 -2.66
C ASP A 16 9.41 -2.97 -3.27
N PHE A 17 9.55 -2.27 -4.39
CA PHE A 17 10.79 -2.20 -5.17
C PHE A 17 11.50 -0.85 -5.05
N GLU A 18 11.00 0.05 -4.20
CA GLU A 18 11.47 1.43 -4.07
C GLU A 18 12.02 1.74 -2.68
N ASN A 19 11.26 1.45 -1.62
CA ASN A 19 11.62 1.90 -0.28
C ASN A 19 12.63 0.96 0.39
N GLY A 20 12.46 -0.35 0.19
CA GLY A 20 13.19 -1.42 0.84
C GLY A 20 12.55 -1.86 2.15
N ARG A 21 12.71 -3.16 2.45
CA ARG A 21 12.11 -3.85 3.61
C ARG A 21 12.32 -3.14 4.95
N GLN A 22 13.52 -2.62 5.21
CA GLN A 22 13.85 -1.97 6.47
C GLN A 22 13.03 -0.70 6.72
N LYS A 23 12.79 0.11 5.68
CA LYS A 23 11.98 1.34 5.81
C LYS A 23 10.53 1.02 6.12
N ILE A 24 9.96 0.00 5.47
CA ILE A 24 8.58 -0.45 5.73
C ILE A 24 8.43 -0.92 7.18
N TYR A 25 9.36 -1.75 7.68
CA TYR A 25 9.32 -2.20 9.08
C TYR A 25 9.56 -1.07 10.07
N GLN A 26 10.47 -0.14 9.78
CA GLN A 26 10.71 1.02 10.65
C GLN A 26 9.48 1.93 10.74
N ARG A 27 8.80 2.22 9.63
CA ARG A 27 7.53 2.98 9.62
C ARG A 27 6.44 2.24 10.39
N THR A 28 6.38 0.92 10.24
CA THR A 28 5.42 0.09 11.00
C THR A 28 5.71 0.12 12.50
N LEU A 29 6.98 0.03 12.90
CA LEU A 29 7.40 0.13 14.31
C LEU A 29 7.09 1.51 14.89
N SER A 30 7.38 2.57 14.12
CA SER A 30 7.06 3.96 14.49
C SER A 30 5.57 4.14 14.78
N ARG A 31 4.71 3.60 13.91
CA ARG A 31 3.25 3.62 14.08
C ARG A 31 2.78 2.82 15.30
N LEU A 32 3.28 1.61 15.49
CA LEU A 32 2.86 0.73 16.59
C LEU A 32 3.32 1.23 17.96
N GLY A 33 4.57 1.69 18.07
CA GLY A 33 5.11 2.21 19.33
C GLY A 33 4.68 3.64 19.62
N ARG A 34 4.11 4.36 18.64
CA ARG A 34 3.95 5.82 18.66
C ARG A 34 5.26 6.54 19.01
N ILE A 35 6.34 6.14 18.34
CA ILE A 35 7.69 6.67 18.53
C ILE A 35 8.15 7.26 17.19
N GLU A 36 8.78 8.43 17.23
CA GLU A 36 9.29 9.05 16.01
C GLU A 36 10.33 8.17 15.31
N ALA A 37 10.32 8.16 13.97
CA ALA A 37 11.29 7.39 13.19
C ALA A 37 12.75 7.83 13.43
N SER A 38 12.97 9.11 13.78
CA SER A 38 14.24 9.71 14.22
C SER A 38 14.72 9.09 15.52
N ALA A 39 13.89 9.12 16.56
CA ALA A 39 14.19 8.54 17.87
C ALA A 39 14.50 7.03 17.77
N LEU A 40 13.72 6.29 16.97
CA LEU A 40 13.99 4.87 16.70
C LEU A 40 15.35 4.63 16.04
N ARG A 41 15.76 5.50 15.12
CA ARG A 41 17.03 5.38 14.39
C ARG A 41 18.23 5.72 15.28
N ASN A 42 18.10 6.77 16.09
CA ASN A 42 19.16 7.26 16.97
C ASN A 42 19.27 6.45 18.28
N ARG A 43 18.26 5.62 18.59
CA ARG A 43 18.13 4.87 19.86
C ARG A 43 18.00 5.78 21.09
N GLU A 44 17.46 6.97 20.89
CA GLU A 44 17.24 7.98 21.92
C GLU A 44 15.80 7.86 22.42
N LEU A 45 15.55 6.87 23.28
CA LEU A 45 14.23 6.58 23.82
C LEU A 45 14.15 6.98 25.29
N SER A 46 13.10 7.73 25.64
CA SER A 46 12.72 7.95 27.03
C SER A 46 12.38 6.64 27.75
N ARG A 47 12.15 6.70 29.06
CA ARG A 47 11.78 5.50 29.83
C ARG A 47 10.41 4.96 29.42
N ASP A 48 9.46 5.85 29.14
CA ASP A 48 8.11 5.49 28.66
C ASP A 48 8.17 4.88 27.25
N GLU A 49 8.89 5.52 26.32
CA GLU A 49 9.02 5.03 24.96
C GLU A 49 9.69 3.66 24.87
N ARG A 50 10.57 3.32 25.82
CA ARG A 50 11.15 1.97 25.89
C ARG A 50 10.10 0.88 26.13
N GLY A 51 9.13 1.13 27.01
CA GLY A 51 8.03 0.19 27.23
C GLY A 51 7.21 -0.02 25.95
N ARG A 52 6.79 1.08 25.30
CA ARG A 52 6.05 1.03 24.03
C ARG A 52 6.86 0.41 22.89
N TYR A 53 8.18 0.62 22.87
CA TYR A 53 9.08 0.00 21.90
C TYR A 53 9.10 -1.52 22.04
N ASP A 54 9.22 -2.03 23.28
CA ASP A 54 9.28 -3.47 23.54
C ASP A 54 7.96 -4.17 23.17
N GLU A 55 6.82 -3.54 23.48
CA GLU A 55 5.48 -3.99 23.06
C GLU A 55 5.33 -3.99 21.53
N ALA A 56 5.78 -2.92 20.87
CA ALA A 56 5.74 -2.81 19.41
C ALA A 56 6.66 -3.85 18.74
N CYS A 57 7.83 -4.12 19.29
CA CYS A 57 8.73 -5.19 18.84
C CYS A 57 8.07 -6.57 18.98
N THR A 58 7.36 -6.82 20.08
CA THR A 58 6.61 -8.06 20.28
C THR A 58 5.50 -8.21 19.23
N SER A 59 4.77 -7.12 18.97
CA SER A 59 3.73 -7.08 17.93
C SER A 59 4.31 -7.31 16.53
N ILE A 60 5.46 -6.72 16.21
CA ILE A 60 6.15 -6.97 14.93
C ILE A 60 6.58 -8.42 14.83
N ARG A 61 7.19 -9.03 15.85
CA ARG A 61 7.60 -10.44 15.80
C ARG A 61 6.41 -11.36 15.48
N ARG A 62 5.26 -11.11 16.10
CA ARG A 62 4.01 -11.83 15.79
C ARG A 62 3.55 -11.57 14.36
N MET A 63 3.51 -10.30 13.94
CA MET A 63 3.11 -9.90 12.59
C MET A 63 4.03 -10.50 11.51
N LEU A 64 5.32 -10.64 11.78
CA LEU A 64 6.29 -11.27 10.88
C LEU A 64 6.03 -12.76 10.67
N THR A 65 5.04 -13.39 11.29
CA THR A 65 4.59 -14.74 10.89
C THR A 65 3.65 -14.68 9.69
N THR A 66 2.86 -13.61 9.57
CA THR A 66 1.82 -13.41 8.56
C THR A 66 2.13 -12.28 7.58
N PHE A 67 3.24 -11.56 7.74
CA PHE A 67 3.65 -10.45 6.87
C PHE A 67 5.00 -10.74 6.23
N ARG A 68 5.08 -10.70 4.90
CA ARG A 68 6.33 -10.86 4.14
C ARG A 68 6.52 -9.65 3.24
N VAL A 69 7.65 -8.94 3.38
CA VAL A 69 8.04 -7.89 2.42
C VAL A 69 9.05 -8.45 1.44
N VAL A 70 8.74 -8.34 0.15
CA VAL A 70 9.56 -8.79 -0.97
C VAL A 70 10.01 -7.59 -1.79
N ASN A 71 11.31 -7.49 -2.04
CA ASN A 71 11.93 -6.38 -2.78
C ASN A 71 12.90 -6.83 -3.89
N ASP A 72 12.89 -8.12 -4.26
CA ASP A 72 13.76 -8.67 -5.31
C ASP A 72 13.18 -8.40 -6.71
N ARG A 73 13.92 -7.65 -7.54
CA ARG A 73 13.55 -7.31 -8.91
C ARG A 73 13.57 -8.51 -9.88
N LYS A 74 14.00 -9.69 -9.44
CA LYS A 74 13.87 -10.96 -10.17
C LYS A 74 12.45 -11.55 -10.11
N LEU A 75 11.47 -10.80 -9.59
CA LEU A 75 10.08 -11.25 -9.50
C LEU A 75 9.53 -11.67 -10.87
N THR A 76 8.93 -12.86 -10.90
CA THR A 76 8.12 -13.36 -12.00
C THR A 76 6.72 -13.75 -11.49
N PRO A 77 5.70 -13.87 -12.35
CA PRO A 77 4.38 -14.36 -11.94
C PRO A 77 4.43 -15.73 -11.27
N GLU A 78 5.32 -16.61 -11.72
CA GLU A 78 5.57 -17.93 -11.12
C GLU A 78 6.15 -17.81 -9.70
N LEU A 79 7.11 -16.92 -9.50
CA LEU A 79 7.67 -16.68 -8.17
C LEU A 79 6.63 -16.06 -7.22
N MET A 80 5.73 -15.23 -7.74
CA MET A 80 4.62 -14.68 -6.95
C MET A 80 3.68 -15.79 -6.45
N ARG A 81 3.30 -16.75 -7.31
CA ARG A 81 2.52 -17.93 -6.91
C ARG A 81 3.19 -18.69 -5.76
N ARG A 82 4.48 -18.97 -5.90
CA ARG A 82 5.26 -19.66 -4.85
C ARG A 82 5.30 -18.89 -3.53
N HIS A 83 5.42 -17.56 -3.56
CA HIS A 83 5.37 -16.76 -2.34
C HIS A 83 4.00 -16.86 -1.64
N ILE A 84 2.91 -16.88 -2.41
CA ILE A 84 1.56 -17.08 -1.90
C ILE A 84 1.42 -18.47 -1.27
N ASP A 85 1.82 -19.53 -1.98
CA ASP A 85 1.74 -20.90 -1.45
C ASP A 85 2.57 -21.08 -0.18
N PHE A 86 3.77 -20.50 -0.16
CA PHE A 86 4.65 -20.57 1.00
C PHE A 86 4.03 -19.89 2.23
N ILE A 87 3.52 -18.67 2.10
CA ILE A 87 2.92 -17.98 3.24
C ILE A 87 1.63 -18.65 3.72
N ARG A 88 0.83 -19.23 2.81
CA ARG A 88 -0.36 -20.03 3.16
C ARG A 88 0.01 -21.27 3.96
N HIS A 89 1.04 -21.99 3.52
CA HIS A 89 1.53 -23.17 4.20
C HIS A 89 2.07 -22.85 5.59
N GLU A 90 2.92 -21.81 5.71
CA GLU A 90 3.47 -21.39 7.01
C GLU A 90 2.40 -20.93 8.01
N THR A 91 1.33 -20.32 7.52
CA THR A 91 0.26 -19.76 8.37
C THR A 91 -0.94 -20.69 8.55
N ALA A 92 -0.99 -21.81 7.82
CA ALA A 92 -2.16 -22.69 7.71
C ALA A 92 -3.46 -21.91 7.40
N LYS A 93 -3.39 -21.01 6.41
CA LYS A 93 -4.51 -20.18 5.96
C LYS A 93 -4.69 -20.31 4.46
N ASP A 94 -5.95 -20.39 4.04
CA ASP A 94 -6.30 -20.43 2.61
C ASP A 94 -6.47 -19.02 2.01
N TYR A 95 -6.79 -18.02 2.83
CA TYR A 95 -6.92 -16.64 2.35
C TYR A 95 -5.57 -15.91 2.42
N THR A 96 -5.27 -15.07 1.41
CA THR A 96 -4.04 -14.28 1.36
C THR A 96 -4.29 -12.97 0.64
N VAL A 97 -3.68 -11.89 1.13
CA VAL A 97 -3.67 -10.58 0.48
C VAL A 97 -2.30 -10.32 -0.11
N VAL A 98 -2.27 -9.89 -1.37
CA VAL A 98 -1.05 -9.46 -2.04
C VAL A 98 -1.11 -7.94 -2.23
N VAL A 99 -0.12 -7.24 -1.68
CA VAL A 99 0.00 -5.78 -1.81
C VAL A 99 1.13 -5.45 -2.77
N ILE A 100 0.89 -4.57 -3.73
CA ILE A 100 1.90 -4.12 -4.71
C ILE A 100 2.10 -2.61 -4.57
N ASP A 101 3.30 -2.19 -4.17
CA ASP A 101 3.69 -0.81 -3.92
C ASP A 101 4.97 -0.45 -4.70
N SER A 102 4.91 0.12 -5.89
CA SER A 102 3.73 0.44 -6.71
C SER A 102 3.74 -0.33 -8.03
N LEU A 103 2.60 -0.37 -8.72
CA LEU A 103 2.42 -1.07 -10.01
C LEU A 103 3.49 -0.69 -11.05
N HIS A 104 3.87 0.59 -11.09
CA HIS A 104 4.86 1.15 -12.00
C HIS A 104 6.30 0.68 -11.75
N LYS A 105 6.55 0.04 -10.61
CA LYS A 105 7.88 -0.43 -10.19
C LYS A 105 8.05 -1.95 -10.34
N LEU A 106 7.02 -2.66 -10.82
CA LEU A 106 7.14 -4.08 -11.18
C LEU A 106 8.26 -4.29 -12.22
N PRO A 107 8.91 -5.46 -12.24
CA PRO A 107 9.96 -5.72 -13.20
C PRO A 107 9.40 -5.91 -14.61
N PHE A 108 10.00 -5.23 -15.58
CA PHE A 108 9.68 -5.32 -17.00
C PHE A 108 10.96 -5.66 -17.78
N LYS A 109 10.83 -6.29 -18.95
CA LYS A 109 11.98 -6.65 -19.79
C LYS A 109 12.67 -5.40 -20.36
N ASP A 110 11.89 -4.41 -20.77
CA ASP A 110 12.37 -3.11 -21.26
C ASP A 110 11.53 -1.97 -20.63
N LEU A 111 12.19 -0.87 -20.29
CA LEU A 111 11.55 0.36 -19.81
C LEU A 111 10.76 1.07 -20.93
N SER A 112 11.16 0.88 -22.20
CA SER A 112 10.45 1.43 -23.36
C SER A 112 9.04 0.83 -23.50
N GLU A 113 8.83 -0.38 -22.97
CA GLU A 113 7.58 -1.12 -23.02
C GLU A 113 6.77 -1.02 -21.72
N ARG A 114 7.04 -0.03 -20.86
CA ARG A 114 6.41 0.08 -19.52
C ARG A 114 4.88 -0.11 -19.55
N ARG A 115 4.18 0.52 -20.51
CA ARG A 115 2.72 0.40 -20.64
C ARG A 115 2.31 -1.05 -20.93
N THR A 116 2.89 -1.64 -21.97
CA THR A 116 2.66 -3.04 -22.35
C THR A 116 3.03 -4.01 -21.21
N GLY A 117 4.09 -3.70 -20.47
CA GLY A 117 4.53 -4.46 -19.31
C GLY A 117 3.55 -4.39 -18.15
N ILE A 118 2.97 -3.22 -17.88
CA ILE A 118 1.91 -3.06 -16.87
C ILE A 118 0.67 -3.86 -17.28
N ASP A 119 0.23 -3.75 -18.53
CA ASP A 119 -0.93 -4.51 -19.04
C ASP A 119 -0.69 -6.03 -18.95
N ALA A 120 0.53 -6.48 -19.27
CA ALA A 120 0.91 -7.88 -19.13
C ALA A 120 0.89 -8.33 -17.66
N TRP A 121 1.38 -7.50 -16.73
CA TRP A 121 1.30 -7.79 -15.31
C TRP A 121 -0.15 -7.85 -14.82
N LEU A 122 -1.00 -6.89 -15.16
CA LEU A 122 -2.41 -6.88 -14.74
C LEU A 122 -3.12 -8.18 -15.12
N ARG A 123 -2.96 -8.66 -16.36
CA ARG A 123 -3.52 -9.95 -16.79
C ARG A 123 -2.97 -11.14 -16.00
N GLN A 124 -1.69 -11.10 -15.63
CA GLN A 124 -1.10 -12.14 -14.77
C GLN A 124 -1.63 -12.06 -13.34
N LEU A 125 -1.86 -10.87 -12.80
CA LEU A 125 -2.44 -10.68 -11.48
C LEU A 125 -3.89 -11.16 -11.44
N GLU A 126 -4.69 -10.88 -12.47
CA GLU A 126 -6.04 -11.45 -12.62
C GLU A 126 -6.00 -12.97 -12.68
N ALA A 127 -5.11 -13.56 -13.49
CA ALA A 127 -4.96 -15.01 -13.55
C ALA A 127 -4.57 -15.59 -12.18
N ILE A 128 -3.65 -14.97 -11.44
CA ILE A 128 -3.27 -15.41 -10.09
C ILE A 128 -4.42 -15.24 -9.10
N ARG A 129 -5.19 -14.15 -9.19
CA ARG A 129 -6.38 -13.90 -8.35
C ARG A 129 -7.37 -15.04 -8.52
N ASP A 130 -7.68 -15.39 -9.76
CA ASP A 130 -8.69 -16.38 -10.08
C ASP A 130 -8.20 -17.82 -9.82
N GLU A 131 -6.93 -18.11 -10.09
CA GLU A 131 -6.32 -19.42 -9.83
C GLU A 131 -6.18 -19.70 -8.34
N LEU A 132 -5.63 -18.75 -7.58
CA LEU A 132 -5.30 -18.95 -6.17
C LEU A 132 -6.36 -18.40 -5.22
N GLN A 133 -7.37 -17.67 -5.70
CA GLN A 133 -8.39 -17.03 -4.86
C GLN A 133 -7.77 -16.09 -3.81
N VAL A 134 -6.83 -15.25 -4.26
CA VAL A 134 -6.17 -14.21 -3.43
C VAL A 134 -6.76 -12.83 -3.69
N SER A 135 -6.65 -11.93 -2.73
CA SER A 135 -7.03 -10.52 -2.92
C SER A 135 -5.81 -9.67 -3.25
N PHE A 136 -5.92 -8.81 -4.27
CA PHE A 136 -4.86 -7.85 -4.60
C PHE A 136 -5.22 -6.44 -4.12
N LEU A 137 -4.27 -5.78 -3.46
CA LEU A 137 -4.28 -4.34 -3.20
C LEU A 137 -3.12 -3.70 -3.96
N ILE A 138 -3.44 -2.96 -5.02
CA ILE A 138 -2.44 -2.41 -5.93
C ILE A 138 -2.40 -0.90 -5.74
N ILE A 139 -1.20 -0.37 -5.47
CA ILE A 139 -0.96 1.07 -5.40
C ILE A 139 -0.47 1.52 -6.78
N SER A 140 -1.17 2.48 -7.36
CA SER A 140 -0.80 3.12 -8.62
C SER A 140 -0.56 4.61 -8.37
N GLU A 141 0.53 5.13 -8.94
CA GLU A 141 0.76 6.58 -9.00
C GLU A 141 -0.22 7.18 -10.02
N LEU A 142 -0.76 8.36 -9.72
CA LEU A 142 -1.63 9.09 -10.65
C LEU A 142 -0.78 9.98 -11.55
N GLY A 143 -1.18 10.10 -12.82
CA GLY A 143 -0.60 11.09 -13.72
C GLY A 143 -0.88 12.51 -13.20
N ARG A 144 0.08 13.43 -13.37
CA ARG A 144 -0.16 14.85 -13.09
C ARG A 144 -1.07 15.39 -14.18
N GLY A 145 -2.32 15.73 -13.85
CA GLY A 145 -3.23 16.44 -14.76
C GLY A 145 -2.61 17.78 -15.19
N GLY A 146 -2.82 18.17 -16.45
CA GLY A 146 -2.14 19.31 -17.09
C GLY A 146 -2.31 20.66 -16.39
N ASP A 147 -3.38 20.83 -15.62
CA ASP A 147 -3.75 22.14 -15.06
C ASP A 147 -3.25 22.35 -13.62
N GLY A 148 -2.52 21.38 -13.05
CA GLY A 148 -1.91 21.48 -11.71
C GLY A 148 -2.90 21.70 -10.56
N THR A 149 -4.21 21.73 -10.85
CA THR A 149 -5.28 22.00 -9.92
C THR A 149 -6.08 20.72 -9.73
N TYR A 150 -5.87 20.05 -8.60
CA TYR A 150 -6.72 18.96 -8.11
C TYR A 150 -8.05 19.52 -7.55
N ARG A 151 -8.73 20.40 -8.31
CA ARG A 151 -9.98 21.04 -7.88
C ARG A 151 -11.23 20.24 -8.23
N GLU A 152 -11.13 19.33 -9.19
CA GLU A 152 -12.23 18.48 -9.59
C GLU A 152 -12.36 17.27 -8.67
N GLU A 153 -13.59 16.82 -8.44
CA GLU A 153 -13.86 15.57 -7.74
C GLU A 153 -13.15 14.40 -8.44
N PRO A 154 -12.54 13.48 -7.67
CA PRO A 154 -11.85 12.34 -8.25
C PRO A 154 -12.81 11.49 -9.07
N HIS A 155 -12.47 11.26 -10.33
CA HIS A 155 -13.26 10.43 -11.25
C HIS A 155 -12.38 9.41 -11.96
N LEU A 156 -13.00 8.37 -12.51
CA LEU A 156 -12.30 7.25 -13.17
C LEU A 156 -11.34 7.71 -14.29
N GLY A 157 -11.64 8.85 -14.91
CA GLY A 157 -10.82 9.50 -15.92
C GLY A 157 -9.38 9.79 -15.51
N ILE A 158 -9.07 9.83 -14.21
CA ILE A 158 -7.69 10.00 -13.71
C ILE A 158 -6.81 8.78 -14.02
N PHE A 159 -7.42 7.61 -14.19
CA PHE A 159 -6.73 6.41 -14.62
C PHE A 159 -6.56 6.34 -16.15
N LYS A 160 -7.05 7.33 -16.93
CA LYS A 160 -6.85 7.34 -18.38
C LYS A 160 -5.36 7.37 -18.71
N GLY A 161 -4.94 6.39 -19.51
CA GLY A 161 -3.53 6.21 -19.90
C GLY A 161 -2.71 5.33 -18.96
N SER A 162 -3.29 4.85 -17.84
CA SER A 162 -2.65 3.90 -16.93
C SER A 162 -2.77 2.42 -17.35
N GLY A 163 -3.35 2.16 -18.53
CA GLY A 163 -3.50 0.82 -19.11
C GLY A 163 -4.88 0.21 -18.83
N ASP A 164 -4.94 -1.12 -18.79
CA ASP A 164 -6.16 -1.91 -18.54
C ASP A 164 -6.71 -1.81 -17.09
N ILE A 165 -6.08 -1.00 -16.21
CA ILE A 165 -6.45 -0.86 -14.78
C ILE A 165 -7.94 -0.54 -14.61
N GLU A 166 -8.48 0.34 -15.46
CA GLU A 166 -9.88 0.77 -15.43
C GLU A 166 -10.87 -0.40 -15.55
N TYR A 167 -10.52 -1.43 -16.33
CA TYR A 167 -11.39 -2.57 -16.62
C TYR A 167 -11.11 -3.76 -15.70
N SER A 168 -9.87 -3.89 -15.21
CA SER A 168 -9.42 -4.99 -14.35
C SER A 168 -9.80 -4.83 -12.88
N ALA A 169 -9.91 -3.59 -12.39
CA ALA A 169 -10.17 -3.34 -10.98
C ALA A 169 -11.63 -3.67 -10.58
N ASP A 170 -11.81 -4.49 -9.54
CA ASP A 170 -13.13 -4.69 -8.92
C ASP A 170 -13.58 -3.43 -8.16
N ASN A 171 -12.62 -2.73 -7.53
CA ASN A 171 -12.79 -1.44 -6.89
C ASN A 171 -11.59 -0.54 -7.21
N ALA A 172 -11.87 0.67 -7.70
CA ALA A 172 -10.86 1.71 -7.92
C ALA A 172 -11.10 2.83 -6.90
N MET A 173 -10.11 3.06 -6.04
CA MET A 173 -10.14 4.09 -5.01
C MET A 173 -9.02 5.10 -5.24
N VAL A 174 -9.28 6.36 -4.89
CA VAL A 174 -8.26 7.41 -4.98
C VAL A 174 -8.16 8.19 -3.68
N LEU A 175 -6.93 8.31 -3.18
CA LEU A 175 -6.60 9.12 -2.01
C LEU A 175 -6.12 10.50 -2.49
N TYR A 176 -6.94 11.52 -2.23
CA TYR A 176 -6.71 12.90 -2.68
C TYR A 176 -6.37 13.81 -1.50
N PRO A 177 -5.35 14.68 -1.60
CA PRO A 177 -5.13 15.69 -0.58
C PRO A 177 -6.27 16.72 -0.58
N GLU A 178 -6.78 17.06 0.60
CA GLU A 178 -7.71 18.18 0.76
C GLU A 178 -6.91 19.49 0.80
N GLY A 179 -7.26 20.45 -0.06
CA GLY A 179 -6.61 21.76 -0.12
C GLY A 179 -5.69 21.98 -1.33
N ASP A 180 -5.11 23.17 -1.43
CA ASP A 180 -4.33 23.59 -2.60
C ASP A 180 -2.95 22.91 -2.61
N PRO A 181 -2.63 22.03 -3.59
CA PRO A 181 -1.35 21.31 -3.65
C PRO A 181 -0.13 22.25 -3.76
N GLY A 182 -0.33 23.51 -4.17
CA GLY A 182 0.72 24.53 -4.29
C GLY A 182 1.03 25.28 -3.00
N LYS A 183 0.19 25.17 -1.96
CA LYS A 183 0.48 25.74 -0.64
C LYS A 183 1.09 24.64 0.21
N SER A 184 2.42 24.56 0.21
CA SER A 184 3.17 23.88 1.26
C SER A 184 3.03 24.70 2.56
N SER A 185 1.84 24.75 3.15
CA SER A 185 1.80 24.94 4.59
C SER A 185 2.52 23.74 5.16
N GLY A 186 3.50 23.96 6.04
CA GLY A 186 4.15 22.90 6.82
C GLY A 186 3.18 22.26 7.82
N ASP A 187 1.92 22.06 7.41
CA ASP A 187 0.84 21.56 8.22
C ASP A 187 1.12 20.10 8.53
N VAL A 188 1.38 19.87 9.80
CA VAL A 188 1.41 18.58 10.47
C VAL A 188 0.06 17.84 10.31
N HIS A 189 -0.99 18.52 9.80
CA HIS A 189 -2.35 18.02 9.69
C HIS A 189 -2.82 17.98 8.23
N ARG A 190 -2.01 17.42 7.34
CA ARG A 190 -2.41 17.16 5.96
C ARG A 190 -3.66 16.26 5.95
N LYS A 191 -4.78 16.80 5.48
CA LYS A 191 -6.02 16.07 5.29
C LYS A 191 -6.05 15.44 3.90
N ASN A 192 -6.61 14.26 3.80
CA ASN A 192 -6.76 13.53 2.54
C ASN A 192 -8.13 12.85 2.53
N SER A 193 -8.88 12.98 1.45
CA SER A 193 -10.13 12.25 1.26
C SER A 193 -9.89 11.01 0.41
N LEU A 194 -10.48 9.89 0.81
CA LEU A 194 -10.54 8.66 0.04
C LEU A 194 -11.87 8.60 -0.71
N TRP A 195 -11.80 8.38 -2.02
CA TRP A 195 -12.96 8.32 -2.90
C TRP A 195 -13.00 6.97 -3.61
N LEU A 196 -14.20 6.38 -3.73
CA LEU A 196 -14.48 5.29 -4.64
C LEU A 196 -14.84 5.90 -5.99
N VAL A 197 -14.04 5.65 -7.02
CA VAL A 197 -14.27 6.24 -8.36
C VAL A 197 -14.82 5.25 -9.36
N ALA A 198 -14.65 3.94 -9.11
CA ALA A 198 -15.34 2.87 -9.80
C ALA A 198 -15.45 1.64 -8.89
N SER A 199 -16.55 0.90 -9.04
CA SER A 199 -16.75 -0.39 -8.39
C SER A 199 -17.74 -1.22 -9.20
N ARG A 200 -17.57 -2.54 -9.17
CA ARG A 200 -18.54 -3.48 -9.76
C ARG A 200 -19.81 -3.63 -8.93
N GLU A 201 -19.75 -3.33 -7.62
CA GLU A 201 -20.82 -3.64 -6.67
C GLU A 201 -21.39 -2.39 -5.96
N HIS A 202 -20.65 -1.28 -5.97
CA HIS A 202 -21.02 -0.07 -5.23
C HIS A 202 -21.03 1.18 -6.11
N SER A 203 -21.86 2.16 -5.75
CA SER A 203 -21.87 3.46 -6.41
C SER A 203 -20.62 4.27 -6.05
N PRO A 204 -19.96 4.93 -7.01
CA PRO A 204 -18.87 5.87 -6.73
C PRO A 204 -19.27 6.98 -5.75
N GLY A 205 -18.30 7.47 -4.97
CA GLY A 205 -18.53 8.52 -3.99
C GLY A 205 -17.40 8.66 -2.96
N HIS A 206 -17.54 9.63 -2.07
CA HIS A 206 -16.65 9.81 -0.92
C HIS A 206 -16.79 8.62 0.03
N ILE A 207 -15.65 8.08 0.49
CA ILE A 207 -15.59 6.98 1.46
C ILE A 207 -15.33 7.54 2.85
N ALA A 208 -14.24 8.28 3.02
CA ALA A 208 -13.78 8.77 4.31
C ALA A 208 -12.73 9.88 4.14
N SER A 209 -12.57 10.72 5.16
CA SER A 209 -11.49 11.69 5.25
C SER A 209 -10.49 11.29 6.32
N TYR A 210 -9.21 11.56 6.06
CA TYR A 210 -8.09 11.12 6.88
C TYR A 210 -7.13 12.28 7.14
N THR A 211 -6.76 12.47 8.38
CA THR A 211 -5.64 13.35 8.75
C THR A 211 -4.36 12.51 8.89
N LEU A 212 -3.25 13.00 8.34
CA LEU A 212 -1.95 12.38 8.53
C LEU A 212 -1.53 12.47 10.02
N ASP A 213 -1.31 11.33 10.65
CA ASP A 213 -0.76 11.23 12.02
C ASP A 213 0.77 11.24 11.94
N TYR A 214 1.34 12.43 11.68
CA TYR A 214 2.77 12.68 11.67
C TYR A 214 3.23 13.09 13.08
N PRO A 215 4.38 12.61 13.59
CA PRO A 215 5.48 11.89 12.92
C PRO A 215 5.39 10.36 12.91
N TYR A 216 4.23 9.78 13.26
CA TYR A 216 4.08 8.33 13.46
C TYR A 216 3.69 7.55 12.20
N TRP A 217 3.59 8.21 11.04
CA TRP A 217 3.26 7.59 9.75
C TRP A 217 1.94 6.80 9.79
N GLY A 218 0.97 7.33 10.55
CA GLY A 218 -0.40 6.84 10.64
C GLY A 218 -1.37 7.73 9.87
N PHE A 219 -2.62 7.27 9.81
CA PHE A 219 -3.76 8.08 9.41
C PHE A 219 -4.82 7.94 10.49
N SER A 220 -5.47 9.06 10.82
CA SER A 220 -6.64 9.09 11.68
C SER A 220 -7.84 9.47 10.84
N GLU A 221 -8.84 8.59 10.78
CA GLU A 221 -10.11 8.86 10.14
C GLU A 221 -10.81 10.01 10.88
N THR A 222 -11.28 11.00 10.14
CA THR A 222 -12.04 12.14 10.66
C THR A 222 -13.52 11.90 10.41
N ALA A 223 -14.32 12.07 11.46
CA ALA A 223 -15.79 12.03 11.39
C ALA A 223 -16.37 13.15 10.54
#